data_AF-A0A1E2V5F9-F1
#
_entry.id   AF-A0A1E2V5F9-F1
#
_cell.length_a   1.000
_cell.length_b   1.000
_cell.length_c   1.000
_cell.angle_alpha   90.00
_cell.angle_beta   90.00
_cell.angle_gamma   90.00
#
_symmetry.space_group_name_H-M   'P 1'
#
loop_
_entity.id
_entity.type
_entity.pdbx_description
1 polymer ?
#
loop_
_entity_poly.entity_id
_entity_poly.type
_entity_poly.pdbx_seq_one_letter_code
_entity_poly.pdbx_strand_id
1 'polypeptide(L)'
;MQRPSNPPSAPTQKTQVKRGAKKAHYDQATLYAILDEAFVCHVAAQQADHTGLQPTLHWREGDRLYIHGSSKNGLFRALIEGAEACIGVTLLDGIVFARSAFHHSVNYRSVIIYGYAKPIIEPQEKRRLLDLMLEKFSTGRSQEARPPNENELKATDVLAFELTEMSGKLRTGGPVDDAADMALPIWAGVKPLTRQWGEIDYDHAPIDHTSPSQ
;
A
#
# COMPACT_ATOMS: atom_id res chain seq x y z
N MET A 1 -1.08 -18.25 -19.35
CA MET A 1 -0.20 -19.19 -18.62
C MET A 1 -0.19 -18.77 -17.15
N GLN A 2 -0.81 -19.56 -16.27
CA GLN A 2 -0.74 -19.32 -14.82
C GLN A 2 0.67 -19.67 -14.35
N ARG A 3 1.42 -18.68 -13.86
CA ARG A 3 2.66 -18.95 -13.10
C ARG A 3 2.27 -19.67 -11.82
N PRO A 4 3.05 -20.68 -11.38
CA PRO A 4 2.79 -21.33 -10.11
C PRO A 4 2.87 -20.28 -9.00
N SER A 5 1.79 -20.14 -8.22
CA SER A 5 1.79 -19.35 -7.00
C SER A 5 2.87 -19.91 -6.08
N ASN A 6 3.85 -19.10 -5.70
CA ASN A 6 4.79 -19.49 -4.67
C ASN A 6 3.99 -19.84 -3.40
N PRO A 7 4.34 -20.92 -2.68
CA PRO A 7 3.71 -21.19 -1.40
C PRO A 7 3.94 -19.99 -0.47
N PRO A 8 2.98 -19.66 0.41
CA PRO A 8 3.17 -18.58 1.37
C PRO A 8 4.46 -18.84 2.16
N SER A 9 5.41 -17.90 2.10
CA SER A 9 6.66 -18.03 2.82
C SER A 9 6.36 -18.08 4.31
N ALA A 10 6.91 -19.09 4.99
CA ALA A 10 6.83 -19.16 6.44
C ALA A 10 7.33 -17.83 7.05
N PRO A 11 6.74 -17.35 8.15
CA PRO A 11 7.19 -16.13 8.78
C PRO A 11 8.68 -16.16 9.10
N THR A 12 9.38 -15.08 8.78
CA THR A 12 10.77 -14.85 9.17
C THR A 12 10.82 -14.28 10.57
N GLN A 13 12.02 -14.10 11.12
CA GLN A 13 12.20 -13.40 12.39
C GLN A 13 11.63 -11.98 12.37
N LYS A 14 11.68 -11.28 11.23
CA LYS A 14 11.14 -9.92 11.06
C LYS A 14 9.62 -9.91 10.92
N THR A 15 9.04 -10.91 10.26
CA THR A 15 7.60 -10.94 9.94
C THR A 15 6.77 -11.72 10.95
N GLN A 16 7.38 -12.45 11.88
CA GLN A 16 6.68 -13.16 12.96
C GLN A 16 5.97 -12.18 13.91
N VAL A 17 4.64 -12.19 13.89
CA VAL A 17 3.81 -11.35 14.76
C VAL A 17 3.78 -11.98 16.15
N LYS A 18 4.34 -11.26 17.14
CA LYS A 18 4.36 -11.72 18.54
C LYS A 18 3.07 -11.36 19.27
N ARG A 19 2.76 -10.05 19.39
CA ARG A 19 1.56 -9.59 20.09
C ARG A 19 0.33 -9.68 19.19
N GLY A 20 -0.64 -10.49 19.61
CA GLY A 20 -1.88 -10.73 18.88
C GLY A 20 -1.68 -11.69 17.70
N ALA A 21 -0.86 -12.73 17.85
CA ALA A 21 -0.56 -13.73 16.81
C ALA A 21 -1.81 -14.37 16.18
N LYS A 22 -2.91 -14.51 16.93
CA LYS A 22 -4.22 -14.97 16.39
C LYS A 22 -4.82 -14.08 15.29
N LYS A 23 -4.29 -12.87 15.12
CA LYS A 23 -4.66 -11.90 14.09
C LYS A 23 -3.67 -11.88 12.93
N ALA A 24 -2.62 -12.68 12.99
CA ALA A 24 -1.57 -12.70 11.98
C ALA A 24 -2.01 -13.49 10.76
N HIS A 25 -1.71 -12.97 9.58
CA HIS A 25 -1.93 -13.63 8.31
C HIS A 25 -0.63 -13.68 7.53
N TYR A 26 -0.39 -14.80 6.85
CA TYR A 26 0.82 -15.05 6.06
C TYR A 26 0.50 -15.58 4.66
N ASP A 27 -0.78 -15.91 4.41
CA ASP A 27 -1.20 -16.45 3.14
C ASP A 27 -1.19 -15.35 2.06
N GLN A 28 -0.63 -15.69 0.90
CA GLN A 28 -0.45 -14.76 -0.20
C GLN A 28 -1.78 -14.12 -0.66
N ALA A 29 -2.85 -14.90 -0.70
CA ALA A 29 -4.16 -14.44 -1.16
C ALA A 29 -4.69 -13.27 -0.30
N THR A 30 -4.66 -13.42 1.04
CA THR A 30 -5.11 -12.37 1.97
C THR A 30 -4.24 -11.12 1.87
N LEU A 31 -2.91 -11.29 1.85
CA LEU A 31 -2.00 -10.15 1.81
C LEU A 31 -2.10 -9.38 0.49
N TYR A 32 -2.22 -10.09 -0.64
CA TYR A 32 -2.34 -9.47 -1.95
C TYR A 32 -3.67 -8.73 -2.11
N ALA A 33 -4.77 -9.28 -1.61
CA ALA A 33 -6.06 -8.59 -1.62
C ALA A 33 -5.99 -7.23 -0.90
N ILE A 34 -5.28 -7.14 0.23
CA ILE A 34 -5.10 -5.87 0.95
C ILE A 34 -4.24 -4.89 0.12
N LEU A 35 -3.16 -5.37 -0.50
CA LEU A 35 -2.29 -4.54 -1.33
C LEU A 35 -2.98 -4.04 -2.60
N ASP A 36 -3.87 -4.85 -3.17
CA ASP A 36 -4.63 -4.49 -4.38
C ASP A 36 -5.71 -3.46 -4.07
N GLU A 37 -6.39 -3.58 -2.92
CA GLU A 37 -7.43 -2.63 -2.48
C GLU A 37 -6.84 -1.27 -2.03
N ALA A 38 -5.63 -1.27 -1.47
CA ALA A 38 -4.97 -0.04 -1.00
C ALA A 38 -4.26 0.70 -2.14
N PHE A 39 -4.40 2.03 -2.21
CA PHE A 39 -3.66 2.86 -3.18
C PHE A 39 -2.34 3.37 -2.62
N VAL A 40 -2.31 3.68 -1.32
CA VAL A 40 -1.18 4.32 -0.66
C VAL A 40 -0.49 3.31 0.26
N CYS A 41 0.84 3.32 0.21
CA CYS A 41 1.71 2.68 1.19
C CYS A 41 2.56 3.75 1.89
N HIS A 42 3.20 3.36 2.99
CA HIS A 42 4.22 4.15 3.66
C HIS A 42 5.53 3.38 3.57
N VAL A 43 6.53 3.94 2.90
CA VAL A 43 7.86 3.34 2.80
C VAL A 43 8.79 4.02 3.78
N ALA A 44 9.46 3.22 4.61
CA ALA A 44 10.49 3.66 5.53
C ALA A 44 11.83 3.05 5.15
N ALA A 45 12.91 3.80 5.30
CA ALA A 45 14.27 3.30 5.19
C ALA A 45 15.25 4.16 5.99
N GLN A 46 16.41 3.59 6.31
CA GLN A 46 17.49 4.36 6.91
C GLN A 46 18.14 5.28 5.87
N GLN A 47 18.23 6.57 6.19
CA GLN A 47 19.03 7.55 5.46
C GLN A 47 20.29 7.89 6.27
N ALA A 48 21.15 8.76 5.74
CA ALA A 48 22.44 9.07 6.36
C ALA A 48 22.32 9.60 7.81
N ASP A 49 21.30 10.40 8.10
CA ASP A 49 21.13 11.16 9.33
C ASP A 49 19.85 10.82 10.12
N HIS A 50 18.87 10.17 9.50
CA HIS A 50 17.60 9.81 10.13
C HIS A 50 16.95 8.58 9.47
N THR A 51 15.91 8.04 10.10
CA THR A 51 15.00 7.10 9.44
C THR A 51 13.90 7.88 8.74
N GLY A 52 13.88 7.83 7.41
CA GLY A 52 12.84 8.47 6.61
C GLY A 52 11.58 7.60 6.56
N LEU A 53 10.40 8.22 6.55
CA LEU A 53 9.11 7.58 6.29
C LEU A 53 8.35 8.46 5.29
N GLN A 54 7.98 7.89 4.15
CA GLN A 54 7.28 8.62 3.09
C GLN A 54 6.01 7.88 2.66
N PRO A 55 4.84 8.53 2.68
CA PRO A 55 3.65 8.01 2.01
C PRO A 55 3.82 8.12 0.49
N THR A 56 3.49 7.07 -0.24
CA THR A 56 3.52 7.07 -1.71
C THR A 56 2.49 6.10 -2.29
N LEU A 57 2.11 6.33 -3.54
CA LEU A 57 1.30 5.41 -4.31
C LEU A 57 2.07 4.11 -4.57
N HIS A 58 1.38 2.98 -4.52
CA HIS A 58 1.93 1.69 -4.97
C HIS A 58 0.97 0.96 -5.91
N TRP A 59 1.52 0.04 -6.68
CA TRP A 59 0.77 -0.97 -7.42
C TRP A 59 1.48 -2.33 -7.35
N ARG A 60 0.79 -3.38 -7.78
CA ARG A 60 1.31 -4.76 -7.76
C ARG A 60 1.25 -5.35 -9.16
N GLU A 61 2.26 -6.12 -9.52
CA GLU A 61 2.22 -7.02 -10.67
C GLU A 61 2.83 -8.37 -10.27
N GLY A 62 2.02 -9.43 -10.29
CA GLY A 62 2.44 -10.73 -9.79
C GLY A 62 2.92 -10.64 -8.34
N ASP A 63 4.14 -11.11 -8.08
CA ASP A 63 4.70 -11.20 -6.73
C ASP A 63 5.58 -9.99 -6.36
N ARG A 64 5.37 -8.84 -7.02
CA ARG A 64 6.13 -7.60 -6.81
C ARG A 64 5.24 -6.41 -6.52
N LEU A 65 5.67 -5.63 -5.53
CA LEU A 65 5.16 -4.28 -5.27
C LEU A 65 6.03 -3.26 -6.01
N TYR A 66 5.41 -2.22 -6.53
CA TYR A 66 6.11 -1.13 -7.19
C TYR A 66 5.70 0.20 -6.57
N ILE A 67 6.66 1.11 -6.48
CA ILE A 67 6.46 2.52 -6.16
C ILE A 67 7.18 3.37 -7.20
N HIS A 68 6.77 4.62 -7.35
CA HIS A 68 7.48 5.59 -8.17
C HIS A 68 7.70 6.91 -7.43
N GLY A 69 8.61 7.72 -7.92
CA GLY A 69 8.92 9.02 -7.35
C GLY A 69 9.94 9.78 -8.18
N SER A 70 10.19 11.04 -7.79
CA SER A 70 11.24 11.84 -8.43
C SER A 70 12.61 11.17 -8.29
N SER A 71 13.42 11.21 -9.34
CA SER A 71 14.82 10.78 -9.28
C SER A 71 15.72 11.61 -8.36
N LYS A 72 15.20 12.73 -7.84
CA LYS A 72 15.85 13.56 -6.81
C LYS A 72 15.37 13.25 -5.40
N ASN A 73 14.51 12.25 -5.22
CA ASN A 73 13.98 11.90 -3.90
C ASN A 73 15.06 11.23 -3.04
N GLY A 74 15.37 11.83 -1.88
CA GLY A 74 16.43 11.35 -0.99
C GLY A 74 16.18 9.96 -0.39
N LEU A 75 14.92 9.60 -0.13
CA LEU A 75 14.56 8.28 0.37
C LEU A 75 14.71 7.22 -0.74
N PHE A 76 14.29 7.55 -1.97
CA PHE A 76 14.48 6.66 -3.14
C PHE A 76 15.96 6.43 -3.42
N ARG A 77 16.77 7.49 -3.33
CA ARG A 77 18.22 7.37 -3.44
C ARG A 77 18.79 6.39 -2.42
N ALA A 78 18.42 6.51 -1.14
CA ALA A 78 18.88 5.57 -0.10
C ALA A 78 18.45 4.13 -0.39
N LEU A 79 17.23 3.92 -0.88
CA LEU A 79 16.73 2.61 -1.28
C LEU A 79 17.52 2.01 -2.45
N ILE A 80 17.82 2.82 -3.48
CA ILE A 80 18.64 2.43 -4.63
C ILE A 80 20.08 2.09 -4.20
N GLU A 81 20.61 2.83 -3.22
CA GLU A 81 21.95 2.63 -2.64
C GLU A 81 22.00 1.42 -1.67
N GLY A 82 20.88 0.72 -1.46
CA GLY A 82 20.83 -0.57 -0.76
C GLY A 82 20.24 -0.53 0.65
N ALA A 83 19.64 0.59 1.07
CA ALA A 83 18.87 0.63 2.31
C ALA A 83 17.69 -0.35 2.24
N GLU A 84 17.47 -1.11 3.31
CA GLU A 84 16.29 -1.98 3.42
C GLU A 84 15.04 -1.12 3.57
N ALA A 85 14.01 -1.42 2.78
CA ALA A 85 12.69 -0.85 2.92
C ALA A 85 11.87 -1.61 3.96
N CYS A 86 11.15 -0.87 4.80
CA CYS A 86 9.99 -1.34 5.54
C CYS A 86 8.76 -0.64 4.95
N ILE A 87 7.88 -1.39 4.29
CA ILE A 87 6.70 -0.85 3.60
C ILE A 87 5.44 -1.28 4.35
N GLY A 88 4.65 -0.29 4.78
CA GLY A 88 3.40 -0.50 5.49
C GLY A 88 2.18 -0.07 4.69
N VAL A 89 1.17 -0.94 4.65
CA VAL A 89 -0.17 -0.65 4.12
C VAL A 89 -1.19 -0.91 5.23
N THR A 90 -2.15 -0.01 5.41
CA THR A 90 -3.23 -0.17 6.41
C THR A 90 -4.55 0.33 5.85
N LEU A 91 -5.60 -0.49 6.03
CA LEU A 91 -6.99 -0.19 5.74
C LEU A 91 -7.76 -0.21 7.07
N LEU A 92 -8.38 0.92 7.42
CA LEU A 92 -9.27 1.00 8.57
C LEU A 92 -10.68 0.57 8.14
N ASP A 93 -11.26 -0.37 8.87
CA ASP A 93 -12.56 -0.96 8.55
C ASP A 93 -13.64 -0.63 9.61
N GLY A 94 -13.26 -0.03 10.74
CA GLY A 94 -14.22 0.49 11.72
C GLY A 94 -13.64 0.75 13.10
N ILE A 95 -14.39 1.49 13.92
CA ILE A 95 -14.05 1.77 15.33
C ILE A 95 -14.80 0.78 16.21
N VAL A 96 -14.13 0.22 17.20
CA VAL A 96 -14.72 -0.70 18.18
C VAL A 96 -14.86 -0.03 19.54
N PHE A 97 -16.10 0.07 19.97
CA PHE A 97 -16.52 0.62 21.24
C PHE A 97 -16.78 -0.51 22.23
N ALA A 98 -15.91 -0.61 23.23
CA ALA A 98 -16.05 -1.54 24.34
C ALA A 98 -16.69 -0.83 25.55
N ARG A 99 -17.06 -1.61 26.57
CA ARG A 99 -17.61 -1.07 27.82
C ARG A 99 -16.52 -0.49 28.70
N SER A 100 -15.36 -1.14 28.72
CA SER A 100 -14.16 -0.64 29.38
C SER A 100 -13.31 0.18 28.42
N ALA A 101 -12.76 1.30 28.92
CA ALA A 101 -11.86 2.15 28.15
C ALA A 101 -10.65 1.39 27.59
N PHE A 102 -10.21 0.34 28.29
CA PHE A 102 -9.06 -0.48 27.90
C PHE A 102 -9.32 -1.35 26.66
N HIS A 103 -10.57 -1.79 26.45
CA HIS A 103 -10.93 -2.73 25.39
C HIS A 103 -11.35 -2.03 24.08
N HIS A 104 -11.33 -0.69 24.03
CA HIS A 104 -11.50 0.06 22.80
C HIS A 104 -10.44 -0.31 21.75
N SER A 105 -10.86 -0.36 20.49
CA SER A 105 -9.96 -0.76 19.41
C SER A 105 -10.48 -0.31 18.04
N VAL A 106 -9.87 -0.82 16.98
CA VAL A 106 -10.29 -0.63 15.60
C VAL A 106 -10.32 -1.96 14.85
N ASN A 107 -11.26 -2.12 13.93
CA ASN A 107 -11.18 -3.16 12.91
C ASN A 107 -10.32 -2.63 11.77
N TYR A 108 -9.37 -3.45 11.30
CA TYR A 108 -8.40 -3.03 10.30
C TYR A 108 -7.76 -4.24 9.62
N ARG A 109 -7.17 -4.00 8.45
CA ARG A 109 -6.32 -4.93 7.73
C ARG A 109 -5.01 -4.22 7.39
N SER A 110 -3.88 -4.81 7.72
CA SER A 110 -2.56 -4.22 7.40
C SER A 110 -1.61 -5.25 6.83
N VAL A 111 -0.68 -4.80 6.00
CA VAL A 111 0.46 -5.58 5.51
C VAL A 111 1.74 -4.81 5.80
N ILE A 112 2.74 -5.50 6.35
CA ILE A 112 4.12 -5.00 6.48
C ILE A 112 5.00 -5.86 5.57
N ILE A 113 5.83 -5.21 4.75
CA ILE A 113 6.77 -5.83 3.82
C ILE A 113 8.17 -5.36 4.16
N TYR A 114 9.13 -6.26 4.21
CA TYR A 114 10.56 -5.95 4.25
C TYR A 114 11.20 -6.36 2.93
N GLY A 115 12.11 -5.54 2.41
CA GLY A 115 12.81 -5.90 1.18
C GLY A 115 13.75 -4.82 0.67
N TYR A 116 14.48 -5.15 -0.38
CA TYR A 116 15.42 -4.25 -1.03
C TYR A 116 14.89 -3.81 -2.38
N ALA A 117 15.09 -2.54 -2.71
CA ALA A 117 14.63 -1.99 -3.97
C ALA A 117 15.41 -2.58 -5.15
N LYS A 118 14.66 -2.92 -6.21
CA LYS A 118 15.20 -3.22 -7.54
C LYS A 118 14.79 -2.10 -8.49
N PRO A 119 15.70 -1.20 -8.88
CA PRO A 119 15.36 -0.08 -9.77
C PRO A 119 15.03 -0.58 -11.18
N ILE A 120 13.99 -0.02 -11.79
CA ILE A 120 13.64 -0.32 -13.18
C ILE A 120 14.39 0.65 -14.10
N ILE A 121 15.39 0.12 -14.81
CA ILE A 121 16.29 0.91 -15.65
C ILE A 121 15.81 1.00 -17.10
N GLU A 122 15.33 -0.13 -17.66
CA GLU A 122 14.94 -0.20 -19.07
C GLU A 122 13.74 0.72 -19.36
N PRO A 123 13.88 1.73 -20.26
CA PRO A 123 12.83 2.72 -20.49
C PRO A 123 11.48 2.14 -20.91
N GLN A 124 11.48 1.09 -21.74
CA GLN A 124 10.25 0.46 -22.20
C GLN A 124 9.50 -0.22 -21.05
N GLU A 125 10.23 -0.92 -20.18
CA GLU A 125 9.67 -1.57 -19.01
C GLU A 125 9.19 -0.55 -17.97
N LYS A 126 9.97 0.52 -17.75
CA LYS A 126 9.58 1.63 -16.86
C LYS A 126 8.26 2.25 -17.32
N ARG A 127 8.12 2.51 -18.63
CA ARG A 127 6.87 3.02 -19.21
C ARG A 127 5.71 2.04 -19.00
N ARG A 128 5.88 0.76 -19.36
CA ARG A 128 4.85 -0.27 -19.19
C ARG A 128 4.34 -0.37 -17.74
N LEU A 129 5.26 -0.27 -16.76
CA LEU A 129 4.91 -0.30 -15.35
C LEU A 129 4.21 0.97 -14.87
N LEU A 130 4.57 2.14 -15.39
CA LEU A 130 3.85 3.39 -15.14
C LEU A 130 2.46 3.38 -15.78
N ASP A 131 2.30 2.77 -16.95
CA ASP A 131 0.98 2.56 -17.56
C ASP A 131 0.13 1.63 -16.68
N LEU A 132 0.71 0.54 -16.16
CA LEU A 132 0.03 -0.37 -15.22
C LEU A 132 -0.40 0.34 -13.92
N MET A 133 0.37 1.31 -13.44
CA MET A 133 -0.01 2.15 -12.31
C MET A 133 -1.29 2.94 -12.62
N LEU A 134 -1.43 3.48 -13.84
CA LEU A 134 -2.66 4.18 -14.25
C LEU A 134 -3.87 3.25 -14.32
N GLU A 135 -3.68 2.00 -14.75
CA GLU A 135 -4.75 0.99 -14.78
C GLU A 135 -5.28 0.66 -13.37
N LYS A 136 -4.49 0.90 -12.32
CA LYS A 136 -4.97 0.80 -10.93
C LYS A 136 -5.96 1.91 -10.58
N PHE A 137 -5.82 3.11 -11.15
CA PHE A 137 -6.77 4.20 -10.92
C PHE A 137 -8.09 3.98 -11.65
N SER A 138 -8.01 3.65 -12.92
CA SER A 138 -9.18 3.35 -13.75
C SER A 138 -8.72 2.52 -14.94
N THR A 139 -9.49 1.47 -15.25
CA THR A 139 -9.23 0.65 -16.43
C THR A 139 -9.29 1.51 -17.69
N GLY A 140 -8.26 1.42 -18.53
CA GLY A 140 -8.10 2.20 -19.76
C GLY A 140 -7.40 3.55 -19.57
N ARG A 141 -7.11 3.97 -18.32
CA ARG A 141 -6.58 5.32 -18.07
C ARG A 141 -5.24 5.58 -18.76
N SER A 142 -4.41 4.55 -18.95
CA SER A 142 -3.15 4.68 -19.68
C SER A 142 -3.31 5.11 -21.14
N GLN A 143 -4.46 4.82 -21.76
CA GLN A 143 -4.75 5.16 -23.15
C GLN A 143 -5.47 6.51 -23.29
N GLU A 144 -6.17 6.95 -22.25
CA GLU A 144 -6.85 8.26 -22.22
C GLU A 144 -5.89 9.42 -21.94
N ALA A 145 -4.82 9.17 -21.18
CA ALA A 145 -3.81 10.16 -20.87
C ALA A 145 -2.77 10.28 -22.01
N ARG A 146 -2.23 11.49 -22.22
CA ARG A 146 -1.06 11.64 -23.08
C ARG A 146 0.10 10.79 -22.51
N PRO A 147 0.79 9.97 -23.32
CA PRO A 147 1.94 9.21 -22.85
C PRO A 147 3.09 10.10 -22.36
N PRO A 148 3.91 9.66 -21.39
CA PRO A 148 4.97 10.47 -20.82
C PRO A 148 6.08 10.77 -21.84
N ASN A 149 6.57 12.00 -21.89
CA ASN A 149 7.72 12.35 -22.72
C ASN A 149 9.04 11.84 -22.10
N GLU A 150 10.15 11.97 -22.84
CA GLU A 150 11.44 11.47 -22.35
C GLU A 150 11.92 12.14 -21.06
N ASN A 151 11.65 13.43 -20.88
CA ASN A 151 12.08 14.17 -19.70
C ASN A 151 11.29 13.73 -18.46
N GLU A 152 9.97 13.51 -18.61
CA GLU A 152 9.08 12.95 -17.57
C GLU A 152 9.56 11.55 -17.16
N LEU A 153 9.93 10.69 -18.11
CA LEU A 153 10.48 9.36 -17.81
C LEU A 153 11.86 9.40 -17.13
N LYS A 154 12.76 10.30 -17.55
CA LYS A 154 14.08 10.49 -16.93
C LYS A 154 13.99 11.06 -15.51
N ALA A 155 12.98 11.89 -15.24
CA ALA A 155 12.75 12.49 -13.93
C ALA A 155 12.08 11.53 -12.93
N THR A 156 11.67 10.34 -13.37
CA THR A 156 10.90 9.38 -12.57
C THR A 156 11.67 8.08 -12.35
N ASP A 157 11.88 7.74 -11.09
CA ASP A 157 12.33 6.41 -10.69
C ASP A 157 11.14 5.50 -10.39
N VAL A 158 11.29 4.22 -10.76
CA VAL A 158 10.35 3.15 -10.43
C VAL A 158 11.15 2.06 -9.71
N LEU A 159 10.72 1.71 -8.51
CA LEU A 159 11.37 0.73 -7.65
C LEU A 159 10.45 -0.47 -7.45
N ALA A 160 10.99 -1.67 -7.65
CA ALA A 160 10.29 -2.93 -7.40
C ALA A 160 10.77 -3.59 -6.11
N PHE A 161 9.85 -4.23 -5.39
CA PHE A 161 10.12 -5.00 -4.16
C PHE A 161 9.48 -6.38 -4.30
N GLU A 162 10.25 -7.43 -4.02
CA GLU A 162 9.74 -8.80 -4.00
C GLU A 162 8.84 -8.99 -2.76
N LEU A 163 7.68 -9.60 -2.94
CA LEU A 163 6.72 -9.87 -1.86
C LEU A 163 7.02 -11.19 -1.13
N THR A 164 8.30 -11.43 -0.81
CA THR A 164 8.76 -12.69 -0.19
C THR A 164 8.87 -12.62 1.33
N GLU A 165 9.04 -11.43 1.90
CA GLU A 165 9.13 -11.21 3.36
C GLU A 165 8.06 -10.22 3.79
N MET A 166 6.85 -10.73 4.05
CA MET A 166 5.70 -9.92 4.47
C MET A 166 4.86 -10.59 5.57
N SER A 167 4.13 -9.79 6.33
CA SER A 167 3.10 -10.25 7.26
C SER A 167 1.87 -9.36 7.25
N GLY A 168 0.73 -9.99 7.48
CA GLY A 168 -0.54 -9.32 7.67
C GLY A 168 -0.99 -9.32 9.11
N LYS A 169 -1.75 -8.29 9.50
CA LYS A 169 -2.49 -8.30 10.76
C LYS A 169 -3.90 -7.77 10.55
N LEU A 170 -4.87 -8.58 10.91
CA LEU A 170 -6.28 -8.32 10.63
C LEU A 170 -7.08 -8.39 11.93
N ARG A 171 -7.98 -7.41 12.14
CA ARG A 171 -8.94 -7.42 13.23
C ARG A 171 -10.33 -7.13 12.69
N THR A 172 -11.26 -8.02 13.00
CA THR A 172 -12.69 -7.88 12.72
C THR A 172 -13.50 -8.17 13.98
N GLY A 173 -14.81 -7.92 13.93
CA GLY A 173 -15.74 -8.23 15.02
C GLY A 173 -15.90 -7.13 16.07
N GLY A 174 -16.64 -7.47 17.12
CA GLY A 174 -17.02 -6.58 18.22
C GLY A 174 -15.93 -6.36 19.27
N PRO A 175 -16.26 -5.63 20.35
CA PRO A 175 -15.40 -5.55 21.54
C PRO A 175 -15.28 -6.93 22.19
N VAL A 176 -14.16 -7.15 22.89
CA VAL A 176 -13.94 -8.32 23.73
C VAL A 176 -13.86 -7.81 25.16
N ASP A 177 -15.02 -7.60 25.77
CA ASP A 177 -15.15 -7.12 27.14
C ASP A 177 -14.87 -8.25 28.15
N ASP A 178 -14.43 -7.89 29.36
CA ASP A 178 -14.30 -8.84 30.45
C ASP A 178 -15.69 -9.21 31.00
N ALA A 179 -15.80 -10.40 31.60
CA ALA A 179 -17.09 -10.90 32.10
C ALA A 179 -17.75 -9.95 33.12
N ALA A 180 -16.94 -9.26 33.93
CA ALA A 180 -17.43 -8.28 34.92
C ALA A 180 -18.05 -7.03 34.27
N ASP A 181 -17.59 -6.65 33.07
CA ASP A 181 -18.08 -5.45 32.37
C ASP A 181 -19.44 -5.69 31.70
N MET A 182 -19.81 -6.95 31.43
CA MET A 182 -21.04 -7.30 30.72
C MET A 182 -22.32 -6.87 31.44
N ALA A 183 -22.27 -6.71 32.78
CA ALA A 183 -23.39 -6.25 33.59
C ALA A 183 -23.49 -4.71 33.66
N LEU A 184 -22.49 -3.97 33.18
CA LEU A 184 -22.51 -2.51 33.20
C LEU A 184 -23.54 -1.98 32.20
N PRO A 185 -24.29 -0.91 32.55
CA PRO A 185 -25.26 -0.28 31.66
C PRO A 185 -24.57 0.64 30.63
N ILE A 186 -23.51 0.14 29.98
CA ILE A 186 -22.71 0.84 28.99
C ILE A 186 -22.92 0.16 27.64
N TRP A 187 -23.21 0.97 26.61
CA TRP A 187 -23.35 0.47 25.25
C TRP A 187 -22.00 0.01 24.69
N ALA A 188 -22.02 -0.96 23.79
CA ALA A 188 -20.82 -1.46 23.13
C ALA A 188 -21.17 -1.87 21.70
N GLY A 189 -20.21 -1.79 20.78
CA GLY A 189 -20.47 -2.10 19.38
C GLY A 189 -19.35 -1.70 18.44
N VAL A 190 -19.64 -1.72 17.15
CA VAL A 190 -18.73 -1.32 16.09
C VAL A 190 -19.38 -0.22 15.28
N LYS A 191 -18.64 0.84 14.98
CA LYS A 191 -18.98 1.79 13.91
C LYS A 191 -18.17 1.41 12.67
N PRO A 192 -18.75 0.72 11.67
CA PRO A 192 -18.03 0.34 10.48
C PRO A 192 -17.57 1.57 9.70
N LEU A 193 -16.40 1.47 9.06
CA LEU A 193 -15.93 2.43 8.06
C LEU A 193 -16.00 1.75 6.70
N THR A 194 -16.85 2.26 5.82
CA THR A 194 -16.95 1.83 4.43
C THR A 194 -16.35 2.90 3.53
N ARG A 195 -15.66 2.46 2.47
CA ARG A 195 -15.03 3.36 1.50
C ARG A 195 -15.74 3.23 0.17
N GLN A 196 -16.06 4.36 -0.43
CA GLN A 196 -16.71 4.46 -1.72
C GLN A 196 -16.03 5.57 -2.50
N TRP A 197 -15.86 5.36 -3.81
CA TRP A 197 -15.46 6.43 -4.71
C TRP A 197 -16.60 7.42 -4.86
N GLY A 198 -16.28 8.71 -4.84
CA GLY A 198 -17.20 9.74 -5.29
C GLY A 198 -17.19 9.86 -6.82
N GLU A 199 -18.06 10.72 -7.34
CA GLU A 199 -18.03 11.13 -8.75
C GLU A 199 -16.73 11.89 -9.07
N ILE A 200 -16.33 11.86 -10.35
CA ILE A 200 -15.20 12.66 -10.82
C ILE A 200 -15.61 14.14 -10.77
N ASP A 201 -14.84 14.92 -10.02
CA ASP A 201 -14.88 16.38 -10.08
C ASP A 201 -13.99 16.85 -11.24
N TYR A 202 -14.61 17.16 -12.38
CA TYR A 202 -13.90 17.52 -13.61
C TYR A 202 -13.33 18.93 -13.53
N ASP A 203 -12.12 19.11 -14.05
CA ASP A 203 -11.51 20.44 -14.17
C ASP A 203 -12.41 21.36 -15.01
N HIS A 204 -12.74 22.53 -14.46
CA HIS A 204 -13.56 23.56 -15.09
C HIS A 204 -12.74 24.56 -15.90
N ALA A 205 -11.44 24.32 -16.08
CA ALA A 205 -10.61 25.13 -16.96
C ALA A 205 -11.27 25.23 -18.36
N PRO A 206 -11.40 26.45 -18.94
CA PRO A 206 -11.89 26.58 -20.30
C PRO A 206 -10.95 25.81 -21.22
N ILE A 207 -11.48 24.81 -21.93
CA ILE A 207 -10.76 24.13 -23.00
C ILE A 207 -10.61 25.16 -24.12
N ASP A 208 -9.51 25.91 -24.10
CA ASP A 208 -9.14 26.77 -25.21
C ASP A 208 -8.68 25.87 -26.36
N HIS A 209 -9.60 25.62 -27.30
CA HIS A 209 -9.30 24.91 -28.53
C HIS A 209 -8.34 25.68 -29.47
N THR A 210 -7.82 26.85 -29.05
CA THR A 210 -6.94 27.70 -29.85
C THR A 210 -5.52 27.76 -29.29
N SER A 211 -4.80 26.64 -29.29
CA SER A 211 -3.33 26.69 -29.30
C SER A 211 -2.78 25.51 -30.11
N PRO A 212 -2.08 25.75 -31.24
CA PRO A 212 -1.48 24.68 -32.01
C PRO A 212 -0.35 24.03 -31.19
N SER A 213 -0.31 22.71 -31.20
CA SER A 213 0.82 21.92 -30.75
C SER A 213 2.14 22.46 -31.32
N GLN A 214 3.04 22.92 -30.44
CA GLN A 214 4.47 23.07 -30.73
C GLN A 214 5.21 21.81 -30.30
#